data_AF-A0A7J7GJ06-F1
#
_entry.id   AF-A0A7J7GJ06-F1
#
_cell.length_a   1.000
_cell.length_b   1.000
_cell.length_c   1.000
_cell.angle_alpha   90.00
_cell.angle_beta   90.00
_cell.angle_gamma   90.00
#
_symmetry.space_group_name_H-M   'P 1'
#
loop_
_entity.id
_entity.type
_entity.pdbx_description
1 polymer ?
#
loop_
_entity_poly.entity_id
_entity_poly.type
_entity_poly.pdbx_seq_one_letter_code
_entity_poly.pdbx_strand_id
1 'polypeptide(L)'
;MGKTIDLDGFPCLVSEETVKELVEQYTGTGTVYLVQVKEPRKKESRVYARVQFTTVENADLIISLADERKIYYETSYLKAYPKEFDIEREPKVYVHDMEAETLYFGCQTSKDMFSVLWKSENVPVEFWFRRRKLRFFLSYLSVEYKLELLYENIWQIELRCPPDKSEKFLLIQLLGACRIYKKCEESADSYSKETPEYQWVRETDFTPLFCLGQSSAICLELPSGVPVLNFSEYFAYYKETEGPFILESGLPFSCNLDLVPIVGPPHELDLPYKLLFKICILVQQGYLAGPTLDNKFYRLVNPQRMNIALIEHALEKLYHSKECCYEPVRWLQEQYIKYLTSRKLPKTPDITLDNGLMYVHRVQISPCKVYFSWSRG
;
A
#
# COMPACT_ATOMS: atom_id res chain seq x y z
N MET A 1 -14.56 -16.23 23.11
CA MET A 1 -13.95 -15.02 23.69
C MET A 1 -12.45 -15.07 23.44
N GLY A 2 -11.77 -13.92 23.34
CA GLY A 2 -10.33 -13.86 23.06
C GLY A 2 -9.49 -13.98 24.35
N LYS A 3 -8.17 -14.11 24.24
CA LYS A 3 -7.27 -14.18 25.40
C LYS A 3 -6.94 -12.80 25.98
N THR A 4 -7.61 -11.76 25.51
CA THR A 4 -7.23 -10.37 25.79
C THR A 4 -8.41 -9.60 26.34
N ILE A 5 -8.13 -8.75 27.32
CA ILE A 5 -9.11 -7.89 27.99
C ILE A 5 -8.61 -6.45 28.05
N ASP A 6 -9.54 -5.50 28.08
CA ASP A 6 -9.28 -4.14 28.57
C ASP A 6 -9.71 -4.06 30.04
N LEU A 7 -8.77 -3.72 30.92
CA LEU A 7 -8.95 -3.52 32.35
C LEU A 7 -8.98 -2.01 32.65
N ASP A 8 -10.14 -1.48 32.99
CA ASP A 8 -10.40 -0.06 33.21
C ASP A 8 -10.62 0.23 34.71
N GLY A 9 -10.24 1.43 35.16
CA GLY A 9 -10.51 1.91 36.52
C GLY A 9 -9.32 2.43 37.29
N PHE A 10 -8.12 2.44 36.69
CA PHE A 10 -6.90 2.89 37.36
C PHE A 10 -6.92 4.42 37.63
N PRO A 11 -6.61 4.86 38.87
CA PRO A 11 -6.71 6.27 39.26
C PRO A 11 -5.60 7.15 38.68
N CYS A 12 -4.43 6.57 38.37
CA CYS A 12 -3.26 7.23 37.81
C CYS A 12 -2.54 6.29 36.83
N LEU A 13 -1.49 6.78 36.17
CA LEU A 13 -0.66 5.96 35.30
C LEU A 13 0.08 4.90 36.14
N VAL A 14 -0.13 3.63 35.82
CA VAL A 14 0.46 2.48 36.51
C VAL A 14 1.47 1.82 35.57
N SER A 15 2.55 1.23 36.09
CA SER A 15 3.52 0.50 35.24
C SER A 15 2.94 -0.82 34.75
N GLU A 16 3.47 -1.32 33.63
CA GLU A 16 3.06 -2.60 33.06
C GLU A 16 3.36 -3.77 34.00
N GLU A 17 4.47 -3.71 34.75
CA GLU A 17 4.85 -4.70 35.76
C GLU A 17 3.84 -4.76 36.91
N THR A 18 3.38 -3.60 37.41
CA THR A 18 2.42 -3.57 38.51
C THR A 18 1.05 -4.12 38.09
N VAL A 19 0.61 -3.82 36.86
CA VAL A 19 -0.63 -4.41 36.32
C VAL A 19 -0.47 -5.92 36.14
N LYS A 20 0.69 -6.38 35.66
CA LYS A 20 1.00 -7.80 35.53
C LYS A 20 0.91 -8.51 36.88
N GLU A 21 1.62 -8.00 37.89
CA GLU A 21 1.64 -8.58 39.24
C GLU A 21 0.24 -8.64 39.85
N LEU A 22 -0.55 -7.57 39.71
CA LEU A 22 -1.93 -7.52 40.20
C LEU A 22 -2.79 -8.63 39.60
N VAL A 23 -2.72 -8.80 38.29
CA VAL A 23 -3.57 -9.78 37.59
C VAL A 23 -3.09 -11.21 37.88
N GLU A 24 -1.77 -11.43 37.92
CA GLU A 24 -1.18 -12.74 38.24
C GLU A 24 -1.42 -13.18 39.69
N GLN A 25 -1.81 -12.30 40.61
CA GLN A 25 -2.29 -12.72 41.94
C GLN A 25 -3.55 -13.60 41.87
N TYR A 26 -4.38 -13.42 40.83
CA TYR A 26 -5.63 -14.16 40.65
C TYR A 26 -5.48 -15.33 39.68
N THR A 27 -4.70 -15.15 38.61
CA THR A 27 -4.53 -16.17 37.56
C THR A 27 -3.31 -17.06 37.76
N GLY A 28 -2.36 -16.66 38.62
CA GLY A 28 -1.09 -17.34 38.87
C GLY A 28 0.09 -16.73 38.10
N THR A 29 1.30 -16.88 38.63
CA THR A 29 2.52 -16.32 38.03
C THR A 29 2.79 -16.89 36.64
N GLY A 30 3.14 -16.03 35.68
CA GLY A 30 3.43 -16.43 34.29
C GLY A 30 2.20 -16.67 33.42
N THR A 31 1.01 -16.28 33.88
CA THR A 31 -0.24 -16.38 33.10
C THR A 31 -0.52 -15.16 32.24
N VAL A 32 0.16 -14.04 32.51
CA VAL A 32 0.08 -12.83 31.70
C VAL A 32 1.20 -12.86 30.67
N TYR A 33 0.79 -12.81 29.40
CA TYR A 33 1.69 -12.79 28.25
C TYR A 33 2.22 -11.39 27.98
N LEU A 34 1.31 -10.41 27.89
CA LEU A 34 1.65 -9.02 27.55
C LEU A 34 0.69 -8.06 28.24
N VAL A 35 1.22 -6.91 28.66
CA VAL A 35 0.45 -5.79 29.21
C VAL A 35 0.77 -4.55 28.39
N GLN A 36 -0.24 -3.72 28.12
CA GLN A 36 -0.05 -2.38 27.56
C GLN A 36 -0.90 -1.38 28.35
N VAL A 37 -0.27 -0.43 29.03
CA VAL A 37 -1.00 0.63 29.72
C VAL A 37 -1.25 1.80 28.77
N LYS A 38 -2.50 2.28 28.72
CA LYS A 38 -2.91 3.34 27.79
C LYS A 38 -3.61 4.46 28.53
N GLU A 39 -3.20 5.68 28.20
CA GLU A 39 -3.91 6.87 28.62
C GLU A 39 -5.22 7.02 27.83
N PRO A 40 -6.29 7.50 28.48
CA PRO A 40 -7.56 7.71 27.82
C PRO A 40 -7.50 8.93 26.90
N ARG A 41 -8.22 8.87 25.77
CA ARG A 41 -8.31 9.99 24.82
C ARG A 41 -9.09 11.20 25.35
N LYS A 42 -9.86 11.04 26.43
CA LYS A 42 -10.61 12.10 27.11
C LYS A 42 -9.96 12.37 28.46
N LYS A 43 -9.70 13.66 28.77
CA LYS A 43 -9.06 14.10 30.02
C LYS A 43 -9.79 13.68 31.31
N GLU A 44 -11.07 13.30 31.23
CA GLU A 44 -11.90 12.91 32.39
C GLU A 44 -12.03 11.38 32.57
N SER A 45 -11.49 10.58 31.64
CA SER A 45 -11.54 9.13 31.74
C SER A 45 -10.38 8.59 32.56
N ARG A 46 -10.54 7.40 33.13
CA ARG A 46 -9.50 6.71 33.91
C ARG A 46 -8.52 5.99 32.99
N VAL A 47 -7.32 5.72 33.51
CA VAL A 47 -6.30 4.93 32.80
C VAL A 47 -6.81 3.50 32.67
N TYR A 48 -6.56 2.89 31.52
CA TYR A 48 -6.89 1.50 31.27
C TYR A 48 -5.65 0.73 30.82
N ALA A 49 -5.59 -0.54 31.19
CA ALA A 49 -4.55 -1.46 30.75
C ALA A 49 -5.18 -2.51 29.84
N ARG A 50 -4.48 -2.86 28.76
CA ARG A 50 -4.84 -4.03 27.96
C ARG A 50 -3.95 -5.19 28.38
N VAL A 51 -4.58 -6.30 28.76
CA VAL A 51 -3.87 -7.47 29.28
C VAL A 51 -4.19 -8.66 28.38
N GLN A 52 -3.15 -9.32 27.87
CA GLN A 52 -3.25 -10.57 27.15
C GLN A 52 -2.76 -11.71 28.03
N PHE A 53 -3.56 -12.74 28.12
CA PHE A 53 -3.28 -13.96 28.88
C PHE A 53 -2.73 -15.06 27.99
N THR A 54 -2.06 -16.03 28.61
CA THR A 54 -1.59 -17.24 27.93
C THR A 54 -2.76 -18.12 27.46
N THR A 55 -3.88 -18.13 28.21
CA THR A 55 -5.07 -18.94 27.93
C THR A 55 -6.37 -18.13 28.02
N VAL A 56 -7.44 -18.64 27.40
CA VAL A 56 -8.75 -17.96 27.39
C VAL A 56 -9.41 -18.04 28.77
N GLU A 57 -9.18 -19.14 29.49
CA GLU A 57 -9.73 -19.38 30.83
C GLU A 57 -9.26 -18.32 31.83
N ASN A 58 -8.00 -17.86 31.71
CA ASN A 58 -7.46 -16.81 32.56
C ASN A 58 -8.11 -15.44 32.27
N ALA A 59 -8.39 -15.16 30.99
CA ALA A 59 -9.13 -13.95 30.61
C ALA A 59 -10.56 -13.98 31.14
N ASP A 60 -11.26 -15.11 30.98
CA ASP A 60 -12.63 -15.31 31.46
C ASP A 60 -12.72 -15.26 32.99
N LEU A 61 -11.71 -15.79 33.70
CA LEU A 61 -11.61 -15.70 35.15
C LEU A 61 -11.55 -14.25 35.63
N ILE A 62 -10.69 -13.44 35.02
CA ILE A 62 -10.53 -12.02 35.38
C ILE A 62 -11.79 -11.22 35.05
N ILE A 63 -12.46 -11.51 33.93
CA ILE A 63 -13.74 -10.89 33.60
C ILE A 63 -14.78 -11.21 34.67
N SER A 64 -14.91 -12.48 35.04
CA SER A 64 -15.87 -12.93 36.06
C SER A 64 -15.61 -12.26 37.41
N LEU A 65 -14.35 -12.17 37.83
CA LEU A 65 -13.96 -11.51 39.07
C LEU A 65 -14.19 -9.99 39.04
N ALA A 66 -13.98 -9.35 37.90
CA ALA A 66 -14.27 -7.92 37.73
C ALA A 66 -15.77 -7.62 37.77
N ASP A 67 -16.60 -8.46 37.15
CA ASP A 67 -18.07 -8.34 37.19
C ASP A 67 -18.61 -8.50 38.61
N GLU A 68 -18.02 -9.39 39.40
CA GLU A 68 -18.30 -9.55 40.83
C GLU A 68 -17.67 -8.46 41.72
N ARG A 69 -16.96 -7.49 41.14
CA ARG A 69 -16.22 -6.42 41.84
C ARG A 69 -15.24 -6.95 42.88
N LYS A 70 -14.49 -7.98 42.54
CA LYS A 70 -13.47 -8.62 43.39
C LYS A 70 -12.04 -8.21 43.05
N ILE A 71 -11.85 -7.47 41.96
CA ILE A 71 -10.54 -6.96 41.53
C ILE A 71 -10.44 -5.48 41.91
N TYR A 72 -9.41 -5.16 42.71
CA TYR A 72 -9.15 -3.81 43.17
C TYR A 72 -7.70 -3.43 42.89
N TYR A 73 -7.51 -2.18 42.50
CA TYR A 73 -6.23 -1.51 42.59
C TYR A 73 -6.36 -0.41 43.63
N GLU A 74 -5.65 -0.58 44.74
CA GLU A 74 -5.79 0.26 45.95
C GLU A 74 -7.26 0.36 46.40
N THR A 75 -7.88 1.53 46.26
CA THR A 75 -9.28 1.79 46.62
C THR A 75 -10.23 1.80 45.43
N SER A 76 -9.74 1.56 44.21
CA SER A 76 -10.54 1.57 42.99
C SER A 76 -10.83 0.15 42.51
N TYR A 77 -12.12 -0.20 42.38
CA TYR A 77 -12.51 -1.44 41.72
C TYR A 77 -12.24 -1.32 40.21
N LEU A 78 -11.80 -2.41 39.61
CA LEU A 78 -11.49 -2.48 38.18
C LEU A 78 -12.63 -3.15 37.42
N LYS A 79 -12.84 -2.72 36.18
CA LYS A 79 -13.78 -3.33 35.23
C LYS A 79 -12.99 -4.00 34.13
N ALA A 80 -13.42 -5.19 33.73
CA ALA A 80 -12.78 -5.92 32.63
C ALA A 80 -13.76 -6.02 31.46
N TYR A 81 -13.26 -5.79 30.25
CA TYR A 81 -14.01 -5.92 29.02
C TYR A 81 -13.29 -6.87 28.07
N PRO A 82 -13.92 -7.92 27.55
CA PRO A 82 -13.28 -8.82 26.60
C PRO A 82 -12.92 -8.09 25.31
N LYS A 83 -11.79 -8.47 24.70
CA LYS A 83 -11.41 -8.10 23.34
C LYS A 83 -11.41 -9.33 22.44
N GLU A 84 -11.95 -9.15 21.25
CA GLU A 84 -11.96 -10.20 20.22
C GLU A 84 -10.57 -10.45 19.61
N PHE A 85 -9.61 -9.55 19.82
CA PHE A 85 -8.28 -9.60 19.20
C PHE A 85 -7.17 -9.53 20.25
N ASP A 86 -6.16 -10.39 20.08
CA ASP A 86 -4.97 -10.41 20.93
C ASP A 86 -4.00 -9.24 20.65
N ILE A 87 -3.26 -8.80 21.68
CA ILE A 87 -2.30 -7.68 21.61
C ILE A 87 -1.12 -8.06 20.72
N GLU A 88 -0.51 -9.20 21.02
CA GLU A 88 0.46 -9.83 20.14
C GLU A 88 -0.29 -10.65 19.10
N ARG A 89 0.05 -10.33 17.88
CA ARG A 89 -0.85 -10.39 16.76
C ARG A 89 -0.21 -11.44 15.85
N GLU A 90 -0.56 -12.70 16.10
CA GLU A 90 -0.05 -13.94 15.48
C GLU A 90 1.39 -14.32 15.88
N PRO A 91 1.63 -15.60 16.22
CA PRO A 91 3.01 -16.09 16.31
C PRO A 91 3.70 -15.89 14.95
N LYS A 92 5.01 -15.58 14.95
CA LYS A 92 5.87 -15.46 13.76
C LYS A 92 5.73 -16.62 12.77
N VAL A 93 5.18 -17.76 13.21
CA VAL A 93 4.82 -18.93 12.42
C VAL A 93 3.93 -18.62 11.20
N TYR A 94 3.14 -17.53 11.20
CA TYR A 94 2.29 -17.13 10.07
C TYR A 94 2.85 -16.01 9.20
N VAL A 95 4.05 -15.53 9.53
CA VAL A 95 4.79 -14.58 8.72
C VAL A 95 5.81 -15.39 7.92
N HIS A 96 5.78 -15.26 6.60
CA HIS A 96 6.89 -15.75 5.82
C HIS A 96 7.89 -14.63 5.63
N ASP A 97 9.08 -14.82 6.18
CA ASP A 97 10.20 -13.90 6.04
C ASP A 97 11.03 -14.34 4.84
N MET A 98 11.33 -13.37 3.98
CA MET A 98 12.21 -13.55 2.83
C MET A 98 13.14 -12.35 2.76
N GLU A 99 14.38 -12.56 2.39
CA GLU A 99 15.29 -11.48 2.04
C GLU A 99 15.33 -11.38 0.52
N ALA A 100 14.85 -10.26 -0.03
CA ALA A 100 14.98 -9.96 -1.45
C ALA A 100 16.40 -9.45 -1.72
N GLU A 101 17.03 -9.97 -2.77
CA GLU A 101 18.37 -9.55 -3.18
C GLU A 101 18.37 -8.06 -3.56
N THR A 102 17.41 -7.67 -4.40
CA THR A 102 17.14 -6.26 -4.70
C THR A 102 15.64 -6.01 -4.83
N LEU A 103 15.18 -4.91 -4.23
CA LEU A 103 13.85 -4.36 -4.41
C LEU A 103 13.89 -3.19 -5.39
N TYR A 104 13.14 -3.28 -6.48
CA TYR A 104 13.04 -2.25 -7.51
C TYR A 104 11.67 -1.59 -7.49
N PHE A 105 11.67 -0.25 -7.51
CA PHE A 105 10.47 0.57 -7.68
C PHE A 105 10.48 1.16 -9.07
N GLY A 106 9.37 1.04 -9.80
CA GLY A 106 9.31 1.57 -11.15
C GLY A 106 8.01 1.31 -11.88
N CYS A 107 8.11 1.26 -13.21
CA CYS A 107 6.98 1.06 -14.11
C CYS A 107 7.30 -0.04 -15.12
N GLN A 108 6.37 -0.97 -15.30
CA GLN A 108 6.43 -1.89 -16.44
C GLN A 108 6.10 -1.13 -17.73
N THR A 109 7.04 -1.06 -18.67
CA THR A 109 6.92 -0.29 -19.92
C THR A 109 6.64 -1.18 -21.12
N SER A 110 6.90 -2.47 -21.01
CA SER A 110 6.47 -3.50 -21.97
C SER A 110 6.19 -4.82 -21.25
N LYS A 111 5.73 -5.84 -21.98
CA LYS A 111 5.53 -7.18 -21.40
C LYS A 111 6.80 -7.76 -20.76
N ASP A 112 7.96 -7.35 -21.24
CA ASP A 112 9.25 -7.94 -20.89
C ASP A 112 10.25 -6.90 -20.32
N MET A 113 9.82 -5.64 -20.17
CA MET A 113 10.69 -4.54 -19.75
C MET A 113 10.11 -3.78 -18.55
N PHE A 114 10.97 -3.55 -17.58
CA PHE A 114 10.67 -2.81 -16.36
C PHE A 114 11.64 -1.64 -16.21
N SER A 115 11.09 -0.42 -16.18
CA SER A 115 11.83 0.82 -16.00
C SER A 115 11.98 1.11 -14.52
N VAL A 116 13.20 0.98 -14.01
CA VAL A 116 13.57 1.15 -12.60
C VAL A 116 13.79 2.63 -12.30
N LEU A 117 13.00 3.18 -11.38
CA LEU A 117 13.13 4.57 -10.89
C LEU A 117 13.99 4.66 -9.63
N TRP A 118 13.90 3.66 -8.77
CA TRP A 118 14.70 3.56 -7.55
C TRP A 118 14.89 2.10 -7.15
N LYS A 119 15.98 1.78 -6.47
CA LYS A 119 16.26 0.42 -5.98
C LYS A 119 16.92 0.42 -4.60
N SER A 120 16.74 -0.68 -3.89
CA SER A 120 17.41 -0.96 -2.62
C SER A 120 17.81 -2.43 -2.58
N GLU A 121 19.02 -2.70 -2.09
CA GLU A 121 19.58 -4.05 -2.00
C GLU A 121 19.33 -4.65 -0.61
N ASN A 122 19.36 -5.98 -0.50
CA ASN A 122 19.23 -6.77 0.73
C ASN A 122 18.05 -6.33 1.60
N VAL A 123 16.84 -6.46 1.04
CA VAL A 123 15.61 -5.93 1.64
C VAL A 123 14.85 -7.06 2.34
N PRO A 124 14.70 -7.02 3.67
CA PRO A 124 13.80 -7.92 4.37
C PRO A 124 12.35 -7.67 3.95
N VAL A 125 11.67 -8.75 3.60
CA VAL A 125 10.27 -8.79 3.17
C VAL A 125 9.50 -9.72 4.06
N GLU A 126 8.47 -9.20 4.71
CA GLU A 126 7.54 -10.00 5.52
C GLU A 126 6.21 -10.15 4.77
N PHE A 127 5.82 -11.39 4.49
CA PHE A 127 4.52 -11.73 3.93
C PHE A 127 3.55 -12.05 5.07
N TRP A 128 2.62 -11.14 5.35
CA TRP A 128 1.60 -11.31 6.37
C TRP A 128 0.29 -11.78 5.73
N PHE A 129 0.25 -13.03 5.28
CA PHE A 129 -0.86 -13.59 4.51
C PHE A 129 -2.23 -13.41 5.18
N ARG A 130 -2.33 -13.71 6.49
CA ARG A 130 -3.58 -13.57 7.26
C ARG A 130 -4.04 -12.11 7.39
N ARG A 131 -3.09 -11.17 7.48
CA ARG A 131 -3.40 -9.73 7.49
C ARG A 131 -3.50 -9.11 6.11
N ARG A 132 -3.30 -9.90 5.05
CA ARG A 132 -3.36 -9.46 3.66
C ARG A 132 -2.50 -8.21 3.43
N LYS A 133 -1.25 -8.26 3.88
CA LYS A 133 -0.27 -7.19 3.68
C LYS A 133 1.15 -7.71 3.53
N LEU A 134 1.98 -6.92 2.84
CA LEU A 134 3.41 -7.11 2.69
C LEU A 134 4.12 -5.98 3.43
N ARG A 135 5.26 -6.30 4.05
CA ARG A 135 6.14 -5.29 4.64
C ARG A 135 7.52 -5.36 4.03
N PHE A 136 8.09 -4.20 3.73
CA PHE A 136 9.46 -4.06 3.25
C PHE A 136 10.21 -3.16 4.21
N PHE A 137 11.41 -3.56 4.60
CA PHE A 137 12.26 -2.79 5.50
C PHE A 137 13.46 -2.26 4.73
N LEU A 138 13.60 -0.95 4.70
CA LEU A 138 14.56 -0.24 3.86
C LEU A 138 15.44 0.64 4.73
N SER A 139 16.66 0.91 4.27
CA SER A 139 17.53 1.93 4.85
C SER A 139 17.94 2.93 3.78
N TYR A 140 17.78 4.22 4.07
CA TYR A 140 18.17 5.29 3.17
C TYR A 140 18.74 6.46 3.96
N LEU A 141 19.94 6.92 3.60
CA LEU A 141 20.68 7.98 4.31
C LEU A 141 20.75 7.74 5.84
N SER A 142 21.08 6.50 6.23
CA SER A 142 21.17 6.06 7.64
C SER A 142 19.86 6.13 8.44
N VAL A 143 18.72 6.27 7.75
CA VAL A 143 17.38 6.22 8.35
C VAL A 143 16.69 4.94 7.92
N GLU A 144 16.08 4.24 8.87
CA GLU A 144 15.27 3.05 8.61
C GLU A 144 13.83 3.42 8.27
N TYR A 145 13.31 2.78 7.22
CA TYR A 145 11.95 2.93 6.72
C TYR A 145 11.25 1.59 6.66
N LYS A 146 9.94 1.62 6.88
CA LYS A 146 9.04 0.47 6.71
C LYS A 146 7.98 0.84 5.69
N LEU A 147 7.83 0.05 4.65
CA LEU A 147 6.75 0.15 3.69
C LEU A 147 5.73 -0.93 3.97
N GLU A 148 4.46 -0.57 4.13
CA GLU A 148 3.36 -1.53 4.19
C GLU A 148 2.51 -1.46 2.92
N LEU A 149 2.41 -2.56 2.19
CA LEU A 149 1.53 -2.71 1.03
C LEU A 149 0.37 -3.63 1.38
N LEU A 150 -0.86 -3.11 1.34
CA LEU A 150 -2.06 -3.89 1.56
C LEU A 150 -2.46 -4.64 0.28
N TYR A 151 -3.05 -5.83 0.38
CA TYR A 151 -3.44 -6.61 -0.79
C TYR A 151 -4.52 -5.91 -1.62
N GLU A 152 -5.35 -5.07 -1.00
CA GLU A 152 -6.33 -4.21 -1.72
C GLU A 152 -5.67 -3.22 -2.68
N ASN A 153 -4.38 -2.92 -2.46
CA ASN A 153 -3.59 -2.04 -3.30
C ASN A 153 -2.75 -2.80 -4.35
N ILE A 154 -2.95 -4.11 -4.49
CA ILE A 154 -2.27 -4.96 -5.47
C ILE A 154 -3.27 -5.32 -6.57
N TRP A 155 -2.92 -5.01 -7.82
CA TRP A 155 -3.70 -5.40 -8.98
C TRP A 155 -3.46 -6.87 -9.33
N GLN A 156 -2.19 -7.21 -9.52
CA GLN A 156 -1.73 -8.49 -10.00
C GLN A 156 -0.32 -8.76 -9.51
N ILE A 157 -0.01 -10.04 -9.30
CA ILE A 157 1.35 -10.52 -9.07
C ILE A 157 1.74 -11.44 -10.22
N GLU A 158 2.95 -11.24 -10.73
CA GLU A 158 3.52 -12.01 -11.83
C GLU A 158 4.91 -12.51 -11.44
N LEU A 159 5.12 -13.82 -11.42
CA LEU A 159 6.44 -14.41 -11.29
C LEU A 159 7.07 -14.52 -12.69
N ARG A 160 8.18 -13.81 -12.91
CA ARG A 160 8.97 -13.86 -14.14
C ARG A 160 10.14 -14.81 -13.96
N CYS A 161 10.22 -15.79 -14.85
CA CYS A 161 11.27 -16.80 -14.88
C CYS A 161 12.01 -16.70 -16.22
N PRO A 162 13.06 -15.87 -16.34
CA PRO A 162 13.83 -15.77 -17.58
C PRO A 162 14.65 -17.06 -17.79
N PRO A 163 14.62 -17.67 -18.99
CA PRO A 163 15.20 -19.00 -19.21
C PRO A 163 16.72 -19.05 -19.07
N ASP A 164 17.40 -17.94 -19.39
CA ASP A 164 18.87 -17.84 -19.38
C ASP A 164 19.43 -17.26 -18.06
N LYS A 165 18.57 -17.04 -17.06
CA LYS A 165 18.93 -16.41 -15.79
C LYS A 165 18.51 -17.29 -14.62
N SER A 166 19.37 -17.39 -13.61
CA SER A 166 19.01 -18.04 -12.35
C SER A 166 18.08 -17.16 -11.52
N GLU A 167 18.15 -15.84 -11.72
CA GLU A 167 17.37 -14.86 -10.98
C GLU A 167 15.90 -14.89 -11.43
N LYS A 168 15.02 -15.01 -10.46
CA LYS A 168 13.56 -14.91 -10.65
C LYS A 168 13.10 -13.56 -10.14
N PHE A 169 12.10 -13.00 -10.82
CA PHE A 169 11.55 -11.69 -10.44
C PHE A 169 10.08 -11.82 -10.06
N LEU A 170 9.73 -11.33 -8.87
CA LEU A 170 8.34 -11.21 -8.45
C LEU A 170 7.87 -9.78 -8.72
N LEU A 171 7.07 -9.61 -9.76
CA LEU A 171 6.50 -8.33 -10.17
C LEU A 171 5.12 -8.13 -9.53
N ILE A 172 4.98 -7.08 -8.73
CA ILE A 172 3.76 -6.67 -8.04
C ILE A 172 3.24 -5.39 -8.69
N GLN A 173 2.16 -5.49 -9.46
CA GLN A 173 1.50 -4.35 -10.07
C GLN A 173 0.57 -3.67 -9.05
N LEU A 174 0.66 -2.36 -8.92
CA LEU A 174 -0.01 -1.60 -7.87
C LEU A 174 -1.32 -0.99 -8.35
N LEU A 175 -2.38 -1.09 -7.54
CA LEU A 175 -3.57 -0.24 -7.60
C LEU A 175 -3.43 1.00 -6.70
N GLY A 176 -2.78 0.81 -5.55
CA GLY A 176 -2.68 1.81 -4.50
C GLY A 176 -1.25 2.04 -4.04
N ALA A 177 -1.04 3.08 -3.24
CA ALA A 177 0.27 3.44 -2.72
C ALA A 177 0.65 2.58 -1.52
N CYS A 178 1.97 2.42 -1.31
CA CYS A 178 2.49 1.88 -0.06
C CYS A 178 2.34 2.88 1.07
N ARG A 179 2.10 2.38 2.28
CA ARG A 179 2.17 3.17 3.50
C ARG A 179 3.61 3.24 3.97
N ILE A 180 4.21 4.42 3.86
CA ILE A 180 5.61 4.70 4.27
C ILE A 180 5.67 5.10 5.74
N TYR A 181 6.56 4.47 6.50
CA TYR A 181 6.86 4.83 7.88
C TYR A 181 8.36 5.02 8.05
N LYS A 182 8.74 5.95 8.91
CA LYS A 182 10.11 6.22 9.33
C LYS A 182 10.28 5.78 10.78
N LYS A 183 11.44 5.19 11.09
CA LYS A 183 11.78 4.82 12.47
C LYS A 183 12.16 6.07 13.27
N CYS A 184 11.60 6.23 14.46
CA CYS A 184 12.01 7.24 15.42
C CYS A 184 13.34 6.86 16.06
N GLU A 185 14.24 7.83 16.18
CA GLU A 185 15.43 7.69 17.03
C GLU A 185 14.98 7.53 18.48
N GLU A 186 15.54 6.56 19.17
CA GLU A 186 15.25 6.28 20.57
C GLU A 186 15.73 7.46 21.44
N SER A 187 14.86 7.99 22.29
CA SER A 187 15.34 8.54 23.55
C SER A 187 16.01 7.39 24.32
N ALA A 188 17.20 7.60 24.86
CA ALA A 188 18.11 6.59 25.43
C ALA A 188 17.56 5.68 26.57
N ASP A 189 16.26 5.70 26.87
CA ASP A 189 15.65 5.10 28.07
C ASP A 189 14.70 3.90 27.81
N SER A 190 14.49 3.42 26.58
CA SER A 190 13.61 2.26 26.34
C SER A 190 14.36 0.94 26.18
N TYR A 191 14.63 0.24 27.28
CA TYR A 191 15.12 -1.14 27.31
C TYR A 191 13.98 -2.15 27.02
N SER A 192 13.66 -2.41 25.75
CA SER A 192 12.88 -3.59 25.37
C SER A 192 13.38 -4.17 24.05
N LYS A 193 13.76 -5.45 24.06
CA LYS A 193 14.35 -6.20 22.91
C LYS A 193 13.37 -6.53 21.78
N GLU A 194 12.14 -6.00 21.83
CA GLU A 194 11.14 -6.14 20.78
C GLU A 194 10.81 -4.75 20.26
N THR A 195 10.97 -4.52 18.96
CA THR A 195 10.72 -3.23 18.31
C THR A 195 9.22 -2.90 18.42
N PRO A 196 8.79 -1.98 19.30
CA PRO A 196 7.38 -1.73 19.48
C PRO A 196 6.81 -1.06 18.21
N GLU A 197 5.56 -1.33 17.83
CA GLU A 197 4.90 -0.63 16.71
C GLU A 197 4.91 0.91 16.90
N TYR A 198 5.09 1.39 18.14
CA TYR A 198 5.21 2.80 18.52
C TYR A 198 6.46 3.52 18.00
N GLN A 199 7.48 2.79 17.51
CA GLN A 199 8.71 3.40 16.98
C GLN A 199 8.57 3.88 15.52
N TRP A 200 7.43 3.65 14.87
CA TRP A 200 7.23 3.97 13.45
C TRP A 200 6.23 5.11 13.27
N VAL A 201 6.68 6.22 12.68
CA VAL A 201 5.83 7.38 12.36
C VAL A 201 5.53 7.42 10.87
N ARG A 202 4.32 7.85 10.49
CA ARG A 202 3.95 8.02 9.08
C ARG A 202 4.87 9.03 8.42
N GLU A 203 5.36 8.70 7.23
CA GLU A 203 6.25 9.54 6.44
C GLU A 203 5.76 9.66 4.99
N THR A 204 6.24 10.69 4.29
CA THR A 204 6.07 10.84 2.83
C THR A 204 7.12 10.03 2.06
N ASP A 205 7.06 10.09 0.74
CA ASP A 205 8.10 9.48 -0.09
C ASP A 205 9.46 10.14 0.15
N PHE A 206 10.39 9.36 0.71
CA PHE A 206 11.74 9.79 1.09
C PHE A 206 12.75 9.68 -0.06
N THR A 207 12.35 9.09 -1.19
CA THR A 207 13.28 8.85 -2.29
C THR A 207 13.52 10.11 -3.12
N PRO A 208 14.70 10.23 -3.77
CA PRO A 208 14.97 11.32 -4.69
C PRO A 208 13.86 11.45 -5.73
N LEU A 209 13.39 12.68 -5.95
CA LEU A 209 12.34 12.97 -6.94
C LEU A 209 11.03 12.19 -6.73
N PHE A 210 10.77 11.66 -5.53
CA PHE A 210 9.53 10.94 -5.20
C PHE A 210 9.28 9.71 -6.10
N CYS A 211 10.31 8.89 -6.29
CA CYS A 211 10.27 7.71 -7.16
C CYS A 211 9.23 6.66 -6.73
N LEU A 212 9.00 6.44 -5.43
CA LEU A 212 7.98 5.48 -4.96
C LEU A 212 6.59 5.96 -5.36
N GLY A 213 6.35 7.26 -5.26
CA GLY A 213 5.11 7.91 -5.66
C GLY A 213 4.84 7.83 -7.17
N GLN A 214 5.90 7.78 -7.97
CA GLN A 214 5.80 7.65 -9.43
C GLN A 214 5.71 6.20 -9.91
N SER A 215 6.06 5.23 -9.08
CA SER A 215 6.11 3.82 -9.45
C SER A 215 4.72 3.20 -9.57
N SER A 216 4.43 2.52 -10.67
CA SER A 216 3.18 1.75 -10.85
C SER A 216 3.34 0.28 -10.47
N ALA A 217 4.56 -0.19 -10.24
CA ALA A 217 4.85 -1.55 -9.86
C ALA A 217 6.10 -1.64 -8.96
N ILE A 218 6.19 -2.73 -8.20
CA ILE A 218 7.33 -3.10 -7.38
C ILE A 218 7.84 -4.44 -7.91
N CYS A 219 9.14 -4.58 -8.09
CA CYS A 219 9.75 -5.83 -8.55
C CYS A 219 10.77 -6.31 -7.52
N LEU A 220 10.62 -7.55 -7.05
CA LEU A 220 11.58 -8.19 -6.16
C LEU A 220 12.45 -9.13 -6.98
N GLU A 221 13.76 -8.97 -6.88
CA GLU A 221 14.72 -9.98 -7.31
C GLU A 221 14.89 -11.01 -6.20
N LEU A 222 14.56 -12.25 -6.52
CA LEU A 222 14.53 -13.35 -5.58
C LEU A 222 15.89 -14.04 -5.54
N PRO A 223 16.37 -14.41 -4.33
CA PRO A 223 17.65 -15.11 -4.20
C PRO A 223 17.63 -16.46 -4.95
N SER A 224 18.71 -16.71 -5.68
CA SER A 224 18.87 -17.94 -6.44
C SER A 224 18.89 -19.17 -5.52
N GLY A 225 18.14 -20.21 -5.89
CA GLY A 225 18.13 -21.49 -5.16
C GLY A 225 17.20 -21.55 -3.93
N VAL A 226 16.53 -20.44 -3.57
CA VAL A 226 15.48 -20.46 -2.54
C VAL A 226 14.15 -20.91 -3.18
N PRO A 227 13.43 -21.87 -2.57
CA PRO A 227 12.11 -22.26 -3.07
C PRO A 227 11.17 -21.06 -2.99
N VAL A 228 10.63 -20.67 -4.15
CA VAL A 228 9.65 -19.58 -4.24
C VAL A 228 8.36 -20.03 -3.57
N LEU A 229 7.78 -19.16 -2.74
CA LEU A 229 6.46 -19.36 -2.14
C LEU A 229 5.41 -19.67 -3.22
N ASN A 230 4.46 -20.55 -2.90
CA ASN A 230 3.32 -20.78 -3.77
C ASN A 230 2.32 -19.60 -3.68
N PHE A 231 2.62 -18.49 -4.35
CA PHE A 231 1.78 -17.29 -4.34
C PHE A 231 0.37 -17.51 -4.88
N SER A 232 0.16 -18.55 -5.69
CA SER A 232 -1.16 -18.90 -6.24
C SER A 232 -2.19 -19.26 -5.15
N GLU A 233 -1.75 -19.77 -3.99
CA GLU A 233 -2.62 -20.08 -2.86
C GLU A 233 -3.12 -18.83 -2.12
N TYR A 234 -2.40 -17.70 -2.27
CA TYR A 234 -2.65 -16.47 -1.51
C TYR A 234 -3.18 -15.32 -2.36
N PHE A 235 -2.97 -15.36 -3.67
CA PHE A 235 -3.34 -14.28 -4.60
C PHE A 235 -4.13 -14.81 -5.79
N ALA A 236 -5.38 -14.36 -5.93
CA ALA A 236 -6.27 -14.78 -7.01
C ALA A 236 -5.78 -14.35 -8.40
N TYR A 237 -5.14 -13.19 -8.51
CA TYR A 237 -4.54 -12.67 -9.75
C TYR A 237 -3.03 -12.90 -9.74
N TYR A 238 -2.64 -14.16 -9.62
CA TYR A 238 -1.26 -14.61 -9.78
C TYR A 238 -1.08 -15.30 -11.13
N LYS A 239 0.05 -15.04 -11.79
CA LYS A 239 0.48 -15.83 -12.95
C LYS A 239 1.98 -16.01 -12.95
N GLU A 240 2.41 -17.08 -13.63
CA GLU A 240 3.81 -17.32 -13.93
C GLU A 240 4.03 -17.06 -15.41
N THR A 241 5.15 -16.43 -15.76
CA THR A 241 5.47 -16.13 -17.14
C THR A 241 6.94 -16.44 -17.40
N GLU A 242 7.14 -17.41 -18.26
CA GLU A 242 8.44 -17.71 -18.84
C GLU A 242 8.72 -16.74 -19.98
N GLY A 243 9.94 -16.21 -20.03
CA GLY A 243 10.35 -15.29 -21.08
C GLY A 243 11.35 -14.25 -20.57
N PRO A 244 11.94 -13.47 -21.49
CA PRO A 244 12.88 -12.43 -21.12
C PRO A 244 12.25 -11.44 -20.15
N PHE A 245 13.03 -10.98 -19.18
CA PHE A 245 12.63 -9.87 -18.31
C PHE A 245 13.84 -8.98 -18.08
N ILE A 246 13.74 -7.74 -18.56
CA ILE A 246 14.84 -6.78 -18.62
C ILE A 246 14.52 -5.64 -17.68
N LEU A 247 15.40 -5.42 -16.71
CA LEU A 247 15.42 -4.23 -15.87
C LEU A 247 16.24 -3.15 -16.60
N GLU A 248 15.65 -1.99 -16.84
CA GLU A 248 16.31 -0.84 -17.44
C GLU A 248 16.28 0.34 -16.48
N SER A 249 17.34 1.15 -16.43
CA SER A 249 17.31 2.40 -15.66
C SER A 249 16.31 3.37 -16.27
N GLY A 250 15.29 3.74 -15.51
CA GLY A 250 14.28 4.72 -15.86
C GLY A 250 14.61 6.12 -15.37
N LEU A 251 13.80 7.08 -15.79
CA LEU A 251 13.79 8.44 -15.27
C LEU A 251 12.41 8.75 -14.68
N PRO A 252 12.34 9.50 -13.57
CA PRO A 252 11.09 10.07 -13.09
C PRO A 252 10.39 10.88 -14.20
N PHE A 253 9.07 10.74 -14.31
CA PHE A 253 8.27 11.27 -15.42
C PHE A 253 7.22 12.30 -14.98
N SER A 254 7.05 12.52 -13.67
CA SER A 254 6.11 13.51 -13.15
C SER A 254 6.57 14.92 -13.51
N CYS A 255 5.67 15.73 -14.07
CA CYS A 255 5.96 17.13 -14.40
C CYS A 255 5.84 18.07 -13.19
N ASN A 256 5.22 17.59 -12.11
CA ASN A 256 5.12 18.28 -10.83
C ASN A 256 5.74 17.39 -9.75
N LEU A 257 6.62 17.95 -8.91
CA LEU A 257 7.28 17.22 -7.83
C LEU A 257 6.63 17.48 -6.46
N ASP A 258 5.76 18.47 -6.33
CA ASP A 258 4.97 18.66 -5.11
C ASP A 258 3.90 17.57 -4.97
N LEU A 259 3.38 17.07 -6.10
CA LEU A 259 2.37 16.02 -6.17
C LEU A 259 2.69 15.04 -7.32
N VAL A 260 2.89 13.76 -6.98
CA VAL A 260 3.24 12.71 -7.96
C VAL A 260 2.25 11.53 -7.94
N PRO A 261 2.02 10.84 -9.06
CA PRO A 261 2.45 11.20 -10.41
C PRO A 261 1.42 12.13 -11.06
N ILE A 262 1.87 13.29 -11.54
CA ILE A 262 1.12 14.15 -12.46
C ILE A 262 1.89 14.20 -13.77
N VAL A 263 1.23 13.87 -14.88
CA VAL A 263 1.84 13.86 -16.20
C VAL A 263 1.42 15.08 -17.00
N GLY A 264 2.34 15.57 -17.83
CA GLY A 264 2.17 16.81 -18.58
C GLY A 264 2.79 16.71 -19.97
N PRO A 265 2.21 17.39 -20.97
CA PRO A 265 2.88 17.57 -22.25
C PRO A 265 4.18 18.40 -22.06
N PRO A 266 5.12 18.30 -23.01
CA PRO A 266 6.23 19.26 -23.11
C PRO A 266 5.73 20.71 -23.17
N HIS A 267 6.52 21.67 -22.70
CA HIS A 267 6.15 23.09 -22.58
C HIS A 267 5.58 23.74 -23.85
N GLU A 268 5.88 23.20 -25.03
CA GLU A 268 5.43 23.71 -26.33
C GLU A 268 4.01 23.25 -26.73
N LEU A 269 3.42 22.31 -25.99
CA LEU A 269 2.13 21.71 -26.31
C LEU A 269 1.12 22.02 -25.20
N ASP A 270 0.07 22.76 -25.55
CA ASP A 270 -1.05 23.01 -24.65
C ASP A 270 -2.17 21.98 -24.89
N LEU A 271 -2.67 21.39 -23.81
CA LEU A 271 -3.74 20.39 -23.83
C LEU A 271 -4.90 20.83 -22.94
N PRO A 272 -6.15 20.68 -23.41
CA PRO A 272 -7.30 20.95 -22.56
C PRO A 272 -7.24 20.16 -21.25
N TYR A 273 -7.57 20.83 -20.15
CA TYR A 273 -7.57 20.26 -18.80
C TYR A 273 -8.29 18.90 -18.73
N LYS A 274 -9.44 18.76 -19.39
CA LYS A 274 -10.24 17.51 -19.39
C LYS A 274 -9.44 16.31 -19.94
N LEU A 275 -8.65 16.50 -21.00
CA LEU A 275 -7.81 15.45 -21.56
C LEU A 275 -6.66 15.12 -20.63
N LEU A 276 -5.99 16.14 -20.09
CA LEU A 276 -4.87 15.94 -19.16
C LEU A 276 -5.31 15.21 -17.89
N PHE A 277 -6.48 15.57 -17.36
CA PHE A 277 -7.11 14.92 -16.21
C PHE A 277 -7.38 13.43 -16.50
N LYS A 278 -7.95 13.10 -17.67
CA LYS A 278 -8.19 11.70 -18.07
C LYS A 278 -6.88 10.93 -18.26
N ILE A 279 -5.84 11.54 -18.84
CA ILE A 279 -4.52 10.91 -19.00
C ILE A 279 -3.89 10.61 -17.63
N CYS A 280 -3.96 11.55 -16.67
CA CYS A 280 -3.48 11.31 -15.30
C CYS A 280 -4.20 10.11 -14.65
N ILE A 281 -5.53 10.01 -14.82
CA ILE A 281 -6.29 8.85 -14.34
C ILE A 281 -5.78 7.55 -14.98
N LEU A 282 -5.58 7.54 -16.29
CA LEU A 282 -5.10 6.34 -17.00
C LEU A 282 -3.73 5.89 -16.51
N VAL A 283 -2.82 6.82 -16.19
CA VAL A 283 -1.51 6.49 -15.60
C VAL A 283 -1.65 5.97 -14.17
N GLN A 284 -2.42 6.67 -13.33
CA GLN A 284 -2.57 6.33 -11.91
C GLN A 284 -3.31 5.01 -11.67
N GLN A 285 -4.18 4.61 -12.59
CA GLN A 285 -4.89 3.32 -12.59
C GLN A 285 -4.12 2.21 -13.31
N GLY A 286 -2.92 2.49 -13.84
CA GLY A 286 -2.06 1.49 -14.49
C GLY A 286 -2.47 1.09 -15.92
N TYR A 287 -3.36 1.86 -16.58
CA TYR A 287 -3.70 1.63 -18.00
C TYR A 287 -2.65 2.19 -18.96
N LEU A 288 -1.84 3.15 -18.49
CA LEU A 288 -0.70 3.71 -19.20
C LEU A 288 0.51 3.72 -18.27
N ALA A 289 1.69 3.41 -18.81
CA ALA A 289 2.94 3.62 -18.11
C ALA A 289 3.41 5.07 -18.31
N GLY A 290 3.65 5.81 -17.22
CA GLY A 290 4.12 7.19 -17.29
C GLY A 290 5.33 7.40 -18.22
N PRO A 291 6.38 6.56 -18.14
CA PRO A 291 7.55 6.68 -19.00
C PRO A 291 7.29 6.50 -20.51
N THR A 292 6.14 5.94 -20.93
CA THR A 292 5.82 5.75 -22.35
C THR A 292 5.09 6.94 -22.98
N LEU A 293 4.81 8.00 -22.21
CA LEU A 293 4.11 9.20 -22.67
C LEU A 293 5.09 10.23 -23.25
N ASP A 294 5.59 9.96 -24.45
CA ASP A 294 6.53 10.83 -25.14
C ASP A 294 5.86 11.99 -25.92
N ASN A 295 6.66 12.82 -26.58
CA ASN A 295 6.17 13.92 -27.42
C ASN A 295 5.25 13.41 -28.56
N LYS A 296 5.46 12.19 -29.08
CA LYS A 296 4.61 11.62 -30.13
C LYS A 296 3.22 11.29 -29.57
N PHE A 297 3.15 10.75 -28.36
CA PHE A 297 1.88 10.53 -27.65
C PHE A 297 1.12 11.85 -27.49
N TYR A 298 1.76 12.88 -26.93
CA TYR A 298 1.09 14.17 -26.70
C TYR A 298 0.63 14.86 -27.99
N ARG A 299 1.33 14.68 -29.11
CA ARG A 299 0.88 15.15 -30.43
C ARG A 299 -0.38 14.43 -30.93
N LEU A 300 -0.57 13.15 -30.58
CA LEU A 300 -1.74 12.35 -30.98
C LEU A 300 -2.99 12.64 -30.13
N VAL A 301 -2.81 13.16 -28.92
CA VAL A 301 -3.90 13.61 -28.04
C VAL A 301 -4.10 15.12 -28.08
N ASN A 302 -3.49 15.83 -29.04
CA ASN A 302 -3.66 17.26 -29.22
C ASN A 302 -4.87 17.58 -30.13
N PRO A 303 -5.90 18.31 -29.64
CA PRO A 303 -7.07 18.71 -30.43
C PRO A 303 -6.79 19.55 -31.67
N GLN A 304 -5.65 20.24 -31.72
CA GLN A 304 -5.23 20.99 -32.91
C GLN A 304 -4.84 20.07 -34.08
N ARG A 305 -4.55 18.80 -33.79
CA ARG A 305 -4.09 17.80 -34.77
C ARG A 305 -5.10 16.69 -35.03
N MET A 306 -5.95 16.40 -34.06
CA MET A 306 -6.93 15.33 -34.11
C MET A 306 -8.27 15.81 -33.56
N ASN A 307 -9.38 15.34 -34.13
CA ASN A 307 -10.71 15.71 -33.63
C ASN A 307 -10.86 15.28 -32.16
N ILE A 308 -11.20 16.23 -31.28
CA ILE A 308 -11.30 16.00 -29.84
C ILE A 308 -12.24 14.85 -29.46
N ALA A 309 -13.36 14.67 -30.16
CA ALA A 309 -14.29 13.58 -29.90
C ALA A 309 -13.66 12.19 -30.15
N LEU A 310 -12.76 12.08 -31.13
CA LEU A 310 -12.01 10.85 -31.38
C LEU A 310 -10.97 10.58 -30.28
N ILE A 311 -10.32 11.64 -29.79
CA ILE A 311 -9.35 11.55 -28.69
C ILE A 311 -10.07 11.09 -27.42
N GLU A 312 -11.16 11.76 -27.05
CA GLU A 312 -11.95 11.40 -25.87
C GLU A 312 -12.47 9.96 -25.95
N HIS A 313 -12.99 9.56 -27.11
CA HIS A 313 -13.45 8.19 -27.30
C HIS A 313 -12.31 7.16 -27.19
N ALA A 314 -11.12 7.46 -27.72
CA ALA A 314 -9.96 6.59 -27.60
C ALA A 314 -9.48 6.44 -26.15
N LEU A 315 -9.39 7.55 -25.42
CA LEU A 315 -9.01 7.56 -23.99
C LEU A 315 -10.06 6.84 -23.13
N GLU A 316 -11.35 6.99 -23.45
CA GLU A 316 -12.41 6.25 -22.78
C GLU A 316 -12.31 4.75 -23.06
N LYS A 317 -11.98 4.37 -24.29
CA LYS A 317 -11.75 2.98 -24.65
C LYS A 317 -10.53 2.37 -23.91
N LEU A 318 -9.47 3.16 -23.69
CA LEU A 318 -8.34 2.73 -22.84
C LEU A 318 -8.76 2.54 -21.39
N TYR A 319 -9.61 3.42 -20.85
CA TYR A 319 -10.09 3.33 -19.47
C TYR A 319 -10.88 2.05 -19.19
N HIS A 320 -11.55 1.50 -20.22
CA HIS A 320 -12.27 0.23 -20.12
C HIS A 320 -11.39 -0.99 -20.51
N SER A 321 -10.08 -0.79 -20.75
CA SER A 321 -9.14 -1.88 -20.97
C SER A 321 -8.99 -2.72 -19.71
N LYS A 322 -8.69 -4.01 -19.87
CA LYS A 322 -8.34 -4.90 -18.75
C LYS A 322 -6.83 -4.95 -18.46
N GLU A 323 -6.03 -4.41 -19.37
CA GLU A 323 -4.57 -4.48 -19.33
C GLU A 323 -3.95 -3.12 -19.65
N CYS A 324 -2.71 -2.91 -19.18
CA CYS A 324 -1.90 -1.74 -19.50
C CYS A 324 -1.58 -1.69 -21.00
N CYS A 325 -1.68 -0.50 -21.59
CA CYS A 325 -1.26 -0.23 -22.96
C CYS A 325 0.22 0.17 -22.99
N TYR A 326 1.10 -0.77 -23.34
CA TYR A 326 2.53 -0.56 -23.41
C TYR A 326 3.00 0.23 -24.64
N GLU A 327 2.26 0.19 -25.74
CA GLU A 327 2.55 0.94 -26.99
C GLU A 327 1.47 1.99 -27.28
N PRO A 328 1.30 3.04 -26.45
CA PRO A 328 0.15 3.94 -26.54
C PRO A 328 0.10 4.73 -27.86
N VAL A 329 1.25 5.11 -28.42
CA VAL A 329 1.35 5.80 -29.71
C VAL A 329 0.78 4.95 -30.84
N ARG A 330 1.28 3.71 -30.96
CA ARG A 330 0.83 2.76 -31.99
C ARG A 330 -0.65 2.44 -31.81
N TRP A 331 -1.07 2.18 -30.57
CA TRP A 331 -2.45 1.85 -30.26
C TRP A 331 -3.42 2.98 -30.66
N LEU A 332 -3.08 4.24 -30.36
CA LEU A 332 -3.87 5.41 -30.74
C LEU A 332 -3.97 5.56 -32.27
N GLN A 333 -2.85 5.41 -32.99
CA GLN A 333 -2.83 5.46 -34.45
C GLN A 333 -3.76 4.40 -35.06
N GLU A 334 -3.70 3.16 -34.56
CA GLU A 334 -4.59 2.09 -35.01
C GLU A 334 -6.07 2.38 -34.71
N GLN A 335 -6.38 3.00 -33.57
CA GLN A 335 -7.76 3.43 -33.27
C GLN A 335 -8.22 4.53 -34.22
N TYR A 336 -7.40 5.55 -34.46
CA TYR A 336 -7.77 6.67 -35.34
C TYR A 336 -7.99 6.20 -36.78
N ILE A 337 -7.15 5.29 -37.31
CA ILE A 337 -7.38 4.68 -38.63
C ILE A 337 -8.74 3.99 -38.68
N LYS A 338 -9.11 3.23 -37.63
CA LYS A 338 -10.42 2.56 -37.55
C LYS A 338 -11.58 3.56 -37.50
N TYR A 339 -11.43 4.66 -36.77
CA TYR A 339 -12.49 5.67 -36.66
C TYR A 339 -12.69 6.45 -37.95
N LEU A 340 -11.61 6.79 -38.65
CA LEU A 340 -11.66 7.53 -39.91
C LEU A 340 -12.16 6.68 -41.08
N THR A 341 -11.95 5.36 -41.04
CA THR A 341 -12.48 4.43 -42.06
C THR A 341 -13.93 4.01 -41.79
N SER A 342 -14.43 4.20 -40.57
CA SER A 342 -15.84 3.99 -40.21
C SER A 342 -16.72 5.13 -40.70
N ARG A 343 -17.84 4.82 -41.35
CA ARG A 343 -18.83 5.82 -41.80
C ARG A 343 -19.55 6.55 -40.65
N LYS A 344 -19.41 6.07 -39.42
CA LYS A 344 -19.99 6.69 -38.22
C LYS A 344 -18.87 7.11 -37.28
N LEU A 345 -18.82 8.41 -36.98
CA LEU A 345 -18.01 8.93 -35.90
C LEU A 345 -18.44 8.25 -34.59
N PRO A 346 -17.48 7.86 -33.73
CA PRO A 346 -17.80 7.41 -32.39
C PRO A 346 -18.62 8.48 -31.68
N LYS A 347 -19.73 8.07 -31.06
CA LYS A 347 -20.48 8.97 -30.19
C LYS A 347 -19.55 9.37 -29.04
N THR A 348 -19.57 10.65 -28.67
CA THR A 348 -18.96 11.08 -27.42
C THR A 348 -19.59 10.25 -26.30
N PRO A 349 -18.79 9.74 -25.35
CA PRO A 349 -19.30 9.09 -24.16
C PRO A 349 -19.87 10.15 -23.20
N ASP A 350 -20.74 11.02 -23.71
CA ASP A 350 -21.54 11.88 -22.86
C ASP A 350 -22.63 10.98 -22.28
N ILE A 351 -22.36 10.47 -21.08
CA ILE A 351 -23.41 10.00 -20.20
C ILE A 351 -24.28 11.24 -19.97
N THR A 352 -25.49 11.22 -20.53
CA THR A 352 -26.53 12.19 -20.18
C THR A 352 -26.77 12.07 -18.69
N LEU A 353 -26.24 13.02 -17.93
CA LEU A 353 -26.51 13.16 -16.51
C LEU A 353 -27.98 13.60 -16.35
N ASP A 354 -28.68 13.01 -15.39
CA ASP A 354 -30.03 13.47 -15.03
C ASP A 354 -30.00 14.93 -14.57
N ASN A 355 -31.11 15.64 -14.75
CA ASN A 355 -31.23 17.05 -14.35
C ASN A 355 -30.83 17.24 -12.89
N GLY A 356 -29.76 18.02 -12.66
CA GLY A 356 -29.23 18.34 -11.33
C GLY A 356 -27.93 17.61 -10.96
N LEU A 357 -27.48 16.62 -11.74
CA LEU A 357 -26.21 15.94 -11.51
C LEU A 357 -25.07 16.64 -12.27
N MET A 358 -23.89 16.70 -11.65
CA MET A 358 -22.68 17.27 -12.25
C MET A 358 -21.49 16.33 -12.12
N TYR A 359 -20.61 16.33 -13.12
CA TYR A 359 -19.30 15.69 -13.00
C TYR A 359 -18.39 16.54 -12.12
N VAL A 360 -17.96 15.98 -10.99
CA VAL A 360 -16.97 16.61 -10.14
C VAL A 360 -15.62 15.92 -10.36
N HIS A 361 -14.63 16.70 -10.76
CA HIS A 361 -13.23 16.28 -10.77
C HIS A 361 -12.74 16.19 -9.33
N ARG A 362 -12.42 14.99 -8.87
CA ARG A 362 -11.91 14.75 -7.52
C ARG A 362 -10.43 14.39 -7.56
N VAL A 363 -9.68 15.01 -6.65
CA VAL A 363 -8.27 14.70 -6.42
C VAL A 363 -8.13 14.22 -4.98
N GLN A 364 -7.56 13.03 -4.79
CA GLN A 364 -7.22 12.46 -3.49
C GLN A 364 -5.72 12.45 -3.34
N ILE A 365 -5.22 13.03 -2.24
CA ILE A 365 -3.79 13.12 -1.94
C ILE A 365 -3.49 12.17 -0.78
N SER A 366 -2.46 11.34 -0.96
CA SER A 366 -1.87 10.52 0.10
C SER A 366 -0.41 10.96 0.32
N PRO A 367 0.23 10.56 1.43
CA PRO A 367 1.63 10.89 1.68
C PRO A 367 2.63 10.40 0.61
N CYS A 368 2.23 9.44 -0.24
CA CYS A 368 3.09 8.86 -1.28
C CYS A 368 2.62 9.24 -2.70
N LYS A 369 1.30 9.35 -2.93
CA LYS A 369 0.71 9.52 -4.27
C LYS A 369 -0.53 10.41 -4.32
N VAL A 370 -0.76 11.04 -5.47
CA VAL A 370 -2.03 11.67 -5.86
C VAL A 370 -2.85 10.78 -6.79
N TYR A 371 -4.18 10.84 -6.63
CA TYR A 371 -5.16 10.06 -7.39
C TYR A 371 -6.28 10.96 -7.91
N PHE A 372 -6.52 10.89 -9.21
CA PHE A 372 -7.54 11.62 -9.93
C PHE A 372 -8.73 10.67 -10.13
N SER A 373 -9.95 11.19 -10.01
CA SER A 373 -11.17 10.40 -10.23
C SER A 373 -12.36 11.27 -10.62
N TRP A 374 -13.33 10.63 -11.25
CA TRP A 374 -14.65 11.20 -11.51
C TRP A 374 -15.60 10.77 -10.40
N SER A 375 -16.29 11.71 -9.78
CA SER A 375 -17.43 11.41 -8.90
C SER A 375 -18.72 12.00 -9.47
N ARG A 376 -19.81 11.25 -9.34
CA ARG A 376 -21.17 11.80 -9.52
C ARG A 376 -21.49 12.58 -8.24
N GLY A 377 -21.69 13.89 -8.39
CA GLY A 377 -22.11 14.81 -7.33
C GLY A 377 -23.62 14.92 -7.26
#